data_AF-A0A3A5HA48-F1
#
_entry.id   AF-A0A3A5HA48-F1
#
_cell.length_a   1.000
_cell.length_b   1.000
_cell.length_c   1.000
_cell.angle_alpha   90.00
_cell.angle_beta   90.00
_cell.angle_gamma   90.00
#
_symmetry.space_group_name_H-M   'P 1'
#
loop_
_entity.id
_entity.type
_entity.pdbx_description
1 polymer ?
#
loop_
_entity_poly.entity_id
_entity_poly.type
_entity_poly.pdbx_seq_one_letter_code
_entity_poly.pdbx_strand_id
1 'polypeptide(L)' 'MRIVAGTDSEGRPAVVPDLARTAAGRGAHLHPTLACYELAVRRRAFARALKLGQGLDSAPVGDWLAQQQ' A
#
# COMPACT_ATOMS: atom_id res chain seq x y z
N MET A 1 -9.77 1.29 2.40
CA MET A 1 -8.57 1.73 3.13
C MET A 1 -7.73 2.64 2.22
N ARG A 2 -7.22 3.76 2.75
CA ARG A 2 -6.24 4.61 2.03
C ARG A 2 -4.84 4.01 2.20
N ILE A 3 -4.06 4.01 1.13
CA ILE A 3 -2.66 3.61 1.11
C ILE A 3 -1.83 4.75 0.53
N VAL A 4 -0.58 4.88 0.97
CA VAL A 4 0.33 5.96 0.56
C VAL A 4 1.75 5.43 0.36
N ALA A 5 2.60 6.25 -0.25
CA ALA A 5 4.04 6.04 -0.20
C ALA A 5 4.56 6.44 1.18
N GLY A 6 5.33 5.57 1.82
CA GLY A 6 5.95 5.79 3.12
C GLY A 6 7.20 4.92 3.25
N THR A 7 7.46 4.43 4.45
CA THR A 7 8.56 3.50 4.74
C THR A 7 8.08 2.27 5.49
N ASP A 8 8.72 1.13 5.25
CA ASP A 8 8.54 -0.09 6.05
C ASP A 8 9.18 0.03 7.45
N SER A 9 9.15 -1.06 8.23
CA SER A 9 9.76 -1.12 9.57
C SER A 9 11.29 -0.94 9.56
N GLU A 10 11.94 -1.14 8.43
CA GLU A 10 13.39 -0.99 8.25
C GLU A 10 13.76 0.39 7.65
N GLY A 11 12.78 1.28 7.45
CA GLY A 11 12.99 2.62 6.89
C GLY A 11 13.14 2.64 5.36
N ARG A 12 12.88 1.53 4.67
CA ARG A 12 12.95 1.47 3.20
C ARG A 12 11.66 1.97 2.57
N PRO A 13 11.71 2.60 1.39
CA PRO A 13 10.51 3.05 0.69
C PRO A 13 9.51 1.90 0.46
N ALA A 14 8.26 2.11 0.88
CA ALA A 14 7.20 1.11 0.78
C ALA A 14 5.83 1.74 0.56
N VAL A 15 4.86 0.91 0.17
CA VAL A 15 3.44 1.22 0.20
C VAL A 15 2.91 0.82 1.57
N VAL A 16 2.30 1.77 2.28
CA VAL A 16 1.81 1.56 3.65
C VAL A 16 0.34 1.94 3.80
N PRO A 17 -0.42 1.25 4.69
CA PRO A 17 -1.74 1.70 5.10
C PRO A 17 -1.70 3.10 5.75
N ASP A 18 -2.59 3.99 5.33
CA ASP A 18 -2.83 5.26 6.00
C ASP A 18 -4.19 5.22 6.71
N LEU A 19 -4.18 4.62 7.90
CA LEU A 19 -5.39 4.38 8.70
C LEU A 19 -5.94 5.68 9.29
N ALA A 20 -5.04 6.60 9.68
CA ALA A 20 -5.41 7.90 10.24
C ALA A 20 -5.89 8.90 9.16
N ARG A 21 -5.63 8.62 7.87
CA ARG A 21 -5.89 9.52 6.74
C ARG A 21 -5.18 10.87 6.86
N THR A 22 -4.01 10.89 7.49
CA THR A 22 -3.25 12.12 7.79
C THR A 22 -2.00 12.27 6.91
N ALA A 23 -1.60 11.23 6.18
CA ALA A 23 -0.38 11.27 5.40
C ALA A 23 -0.48 12.30 4.26
N ALA A 24 0.52 13.20 4.21
CA ALA A 24 0.62 14.22 3.17
C ALA A 24 0.91 13.60 1.80
N GLY A 25 0.47 14.28 0.74
CA GLY A 25 0.75 13.88 -0.64
C GLY A 25 -0.26 12.88 -1.22
N ARG A 26 0.18 12.16 -2.26
CA ARG A 26 -0.69 11.27 -3.04
C ARG A 26 -0.99 9.98 -2.30
N GLY A 27 -2.27 9.61 -2.27
CA GLY A 27 -2.72 8.31 -1.78
C GLY A 27 -3.62 7.62 -2.81
N ALA A 28 -3.80 6.32 -2.62
CA ALA A 28 -4.71 5.48 -3.38
C ALA A 28 -5.66 4.75 -2.44
N HIS A 29 -6.77 4.25 -2.96
CA HIS A 29 -7.74 3.48 -2.19
C HIS A 29 -7.71 2.01 -2.60
N LEU A 30 -7.74 1.14 -1.60
CA LEU A 30 -7.83 -0.31 -1.74
C LEU A 30 -8.99 -0.81 -0.88
N HIS A 31 -9.78 -1.76 -1.38
CA HIS A 31 -10.73 -2.48 -0.53
C HIS A 31 -9.95 -3.33 0.49
N PRO A 32 -10.35 -3.37 1.77
CA PRO A 32 -9.57 -4.03 2.81
C PRO A 32 -9.79 -5.56 2.79
N THR A 33 -9.40 -6.21 1.68
CA THR A 33 -9.45 -7.66 1.51
C THR A 33 -8.17 -8.17 0.86
N LEU A 34 -7.75 -9.38 1.22
CA LEU A 34 -6.54 -10.01 0.67
C LEU A 34 -6.66 -10.21 -0.85
N ALA A 35 -7.83 -10.62 -1.35
CA ALA A 35 -8.08 -10.79 -2.78
C ALA A 35 -7.90 -9.48 -3.59
N CYS A 36 -8.34 -8.33 -3.06
CA CYS A 36 -8.12 -7.04 -3.71
C CYS A 36 -6.64 -6.63 -3.69
N TYR A 37 -5.92 -6.94 -2.60
CA TYR A 37 -4.48 -6.72 -2.50
C TYR A 37 -3.70 -7.55 -3.53
N GLU A 38 -3.93 -8.86 -3.60
CA GLU A 38 -3.27 -9.76 -4.55
C GLU A 38 -3.47 -9.33 -6.00
N LEU A 39 -4.70 -8.91 -6.34
CA LEU A 39 -5.01 -8.38 -7.66
C LEU A 39 -4.22 -7.09 -7.96
N ALA A 40 -4.12 -6.20 -6.97
CA ALA A 40 -3.37 -4.95 -7.10
C ALA A 40 -1.86 -5.19 -7.28
N VAL A 41 -1.27 -6.15 -6.53
CA VAL A 41 0.12 -6.59 -6.69
C VAL A 41 0.35 -7.16 -8.10
N ARG A 42 -0.47 -8.13 -8.51
CA ARG A 42 -0.36 -8.77 -9.84
C ARG A 42 -0.43 -7.77 -10.98
N ARG A 43 -1.25 -6.73 -10.85
CA ARG A 43 -1.43 -5.66 -11.85
C ARG A 43 -0.45 -4.49 -11.70
N ARG A 44 0.51 -4.57 -10.78
CA ARG A 44 1.44 -3.49 -10.43
C ARG A 44 0.70 -2.16 -10.25
N ALA A 45 -0.44 -2.19 -9.55
CA ALA A 45 -1.37 -1.07 -9.46
C ALA A 45 -0.83 0.07 -8.59
N PHE A 46 -0.08 -0.25 -7.53
CA PHE A 46 0.39 0.73 -6.55
C PHE A 46 1.38 1.74 -7.15
N ALA A 47 2.38 1.25 -7.88
CA ALA A 47 3.37 2.11 -8.54
C ALA A 47 2.68 3.11 -9.49
N ARG A 48 1.67 2.66 -10.24
CA ARG A 48 0.89 3.52 -11.14
C ARG A 48 0.02 4.53 -10.38
N ALA A 49 -0.72 4.06 -9.37
CA ALA A 49 -1.64 4.90 -8.61
C ALA A 49 -0.92 5.99 -7.81
N LEU A 50 0.26 5.69 -7.28
CA LEU A 50 1.05 6.62 -6.48
C LEU A 50 2.09 7.40 -7.30
N LYS A 51 2.23 7.10 -8.60
CA LYS A 51 3.24 7.67 -9.54
C LYS A 51 4.67 7.47 -9.04
N LEU A 52 5.03 6.23 -8.75
CA LEU A 52 6.34 5.82 -8.25
C LEU A 52 7.06 5.05 -9.37
N GLY A 53 8.35 5.38 -9.57
CA GLY A 53 9.11 4.93 -10.75
C GLY A 53 9.38 3.42 -10.79
N GLN A 54 9.46 2.76 -9.63
CA GLN A 54 9.68 1.33 -9.49
C GLN A 54 8.65 0.68 -8.57
N GLY A 55 8.50 -0.64 -8.68
CA GLY A 55 7.62 -1.43 -7.81
C GLY A 55 8.11 -1.35 -6.38
N LEU A 56 7.51 -0.47 -5.60
CA LEU A 56 7.75 -0.40 -4.17
C LEU A 56 7.21 -1.65 -3.50
N ASP A 57 7.89 -2.04 -2.42
CA ASP A 57 7.39 -3.10 -1.57
C ASP A 57 6.01 -2.72 -1.03
N SER A 58 5.08 -3.66 -1.12
CA SER A 58 3.72 -3.54 -0.61
C SER A 58 3.42 -4.57 0.46
N ALA A 59 4.42 -5.30 0.96
CA ALA A 59 4.27 -6.25 2.08
C ALA A 59 3.57 -5.60 3.30
N PRO A 60 3.87 -4.36 3.72
CA PRO A 60 3.20 -3.75 4.87
C PRO A 60 1.67 -3.65 4.73
N VAL A 61 1.15 -3.49 3.51
CA VAL A 61 -0.30 -3.51 3.25
C VAL A 61 -0.86 -4.92 3.39
N GLY A 62 -0.13 -5.92 2.89
CA GLY A 62 -0.52 -7.34 2.97
C GLY A 62 -0.53 -7.84 4.42
N ASP A 63 0.51 -7.52 5.17
CA ASP A 63 0.64 -7.89 6.58
C ASP A 63 -0.48 -7.28 7.43
N TRP A 64 -0.81 -6.01 7.20
CA TRP A 64 -1.95 -5.37 7.86
C TRP A 64 -3.27 -6.05 7.53
N LEU A 65 -3.49 -6.44 6.26
CA LEU A 65 -4.71 -7.13 5.85
C LEU A 65 -4.83 -8.54 6.46
N ALA A 66 -3.70 -9.23 6.63
CA ALA A 66 -3.66 -10.55 7.26
C ALA A 66 -3.98 -10.48 8.76
N GLN A 67 -3.60 -9.39 9.43
CA GLN A 67 -3.89 -9.16 10.87
C GLN A 67 -5.35 -8.75 11.16
N GLN A 68 -6.14 -8.41 10.13
CA GLN A 68 -7.52 -7.92 10.26
C GLN A 68 -8.58 -8.99 9.95
N GLN A 69 -8.18 -10.25 9.76
CA GLN A 69 -9.05 -11.43 9.64
C GLN A 69 -8.90 -12.31 10.89
#